data_AF-A0A7X4CI53-F1
#
_entry.id   AF-A0A7X4CI53-F1
#
_cell.length_a   1.000
_cell.length_b   1.000
_cell.length_c   1.000
_cell.angle_alpha   90.00
_cell.angle_beta   90.00
_cell.angle_gamma   90.00
#
_symmetry.space_group_name_H-M   'P 1'
#
loop_
_entity.id
_entity.type
_entity.pdbx_description
1 polymer ?
#
loop_
_entity_poly.entity_id
_entity_poly.type
_entity_poly.pdbx_seq_one_letter_code
_entity_poly.pdbx_strand_id
1 'polypeptide(L)'
;MILNHKAAISAMLDGVEGAFPDAEDVRRRHVLMMRDLMDPAGLGAVRRDDVRISATGYRPSSDRVTLASALGDLLAKAARVESPFEASFLLLAGISYLQAFGDGYKRMGRLISNEPQLRASLP
;
A
#
# COMPACT_ATOMS: atom_id res chain seq x y z
N MET A 1 3.66 13.19 10.79
CA MET A 1 2.51 12.39 10.28
C MET A 1 1.58 13.16 9.33
N ILE A 2 0.98 14.29 9.71
CA ILE A 2 0.07 15.04 8.79
C ILE A 2 0.79 15.48 7.50
N LEU A 3 2.00 16.05 7.64
CA LEU A 3 2.82 16.44 6.49
C LEU A 3 3.21 15.24 5.61
N ASN A 4 3.40 14.07 6.20
CA ASN A 4 3.70 12.82 5.48
C ASN A 4 2.51 12.40 4.62
N HIS A 5 1.30 12.45 5.18
CA HIS A 5 0.08 12.20 4.43
C HIS A 5 -0.07 13.17 3.26
N LYS A 6 0.14 14.47 3.49
CA LYS A 6 0.12 15.47 2.41
C LYS A 6 1.12 15.11 1.31
N ALA A 7 2.37 14.80 1.65
CA ALA A 7 3.40 14.45 0.69
C ALA A 7 3.06 13.17 -0.11
N ALA A 8 2.54 12.13 0.57
CA ALA A 8 2.16 10.88 -0.07
C ALA A 8 0.94 11.04 -1.00
N ILE A 9 -0.02 11.90 -0.63
CA ILE A 9 -1.18 12.24 -1.48
C ILE A 9 -0.71 13.05 -2.69
N SER A 10 0.15 14.06 -2.52
CA SER A 10 0.70 14.81 -3.64
C SER A 10 1.42 13.90 -4.64
N ALA A 11 2.32 13.03 -4.16
CA ALA A 11 3.01 12.07 -5.02
C ALA A 11 2.06 11.06 -5.72
N MET A 12 0.90 10.79 -5.13
CA MET A 12 -0.14 9.96 -5.76
C MET A 12 -0.86 10.71 -6.88
N LEU A 13 -1.27 11.96 -6.61
CA LEU A 13 -1.93 12.81 -7.60
C LEU A 13 -1.03 13.12 -8.80
N ASP A 14 0.26 13.37 -8.57
CA ASP A 14 1.24 13.63 -9.62
C ASP A 14 1.41 12.44 -10.59
N GLY A 15 1.10 11.22 -10.14
CA GLY A 15 1.22 9.98 -10.94
C GLY A 15 -0.09 9.48 -11.56
N VAL A 16 -1.22 10.15 -11.32
CA VAL A 16 -2.57 9.62 -11.64
C VAL A 16 -2.80 9.48 -13.15
N GLU A 17 -2.19 10.33 -13.97
CA GLU A 17 -2.29 10.28 -15.44
C GLU A 17 -1.34 9.23 -16.06
N GLY A 18 -0.40 8.69 -15.28
CA GLY A 18 0.59 7.70 -15.74
C GLY A 18 0.09 6.25 -15.67
N ALA A 19 1.03 5.29 -15.62
CA ALA A 19 0.69 3.89 -15.39
C ALA A 19 0.13 3.67 -13.97
N PHE A 20 -0.68 2.62 -13.79
CA PHE A 20 -1.14 2.19 -12.47
C PHE A 20 0.06 1.83 -11.58
N PRO A 21 0.07 2.19 -10.29
CA PRO A 21 1.25 2.03 -9.44
C PRO A 21 1.66 0.57 -9.28
N ASP A 22 2.96 0.33 -9.42
CA ASP A 22 3.56 -0.97 -9.15
C ASP A 22 4.06 -1.07 -7.69
N ALA A 23 4.73 -2.19 -7.38
CA ALA A 23 5.25 -2.42 -6.04
C ALA A 23 6.33 -1.39 -5.65
N GLU A 24 7.14 -0.90 -6.58
CA GLU A 24 8.14 0.13 -6.31
C GLU A 24 7.49 1.48 -5.98
N ASP A 25 6.45 1.86 -6.73
CA ASP A 25 5.63 3.05 -6.44
C ASP A 25 5.05 3.01 -5.02
N VAL A 26 4.45 1.88 -4.65
CA VAL A 26 3.87 1.70 -3.31
C VAL A 26 4.95 1.75 -2.23
N ARG A 27 6.14 1.18 -2.47
CA ARG A 27 7.28 1.28 -1.56
C ARG A 27 7.76 2.72 -1.40
N ARG A 28 7.86 3.50 -2.48
CA ARG A 28 8.22 4.93 -2.43
C ARG A 28 7.18 5.73 -1.64
N ARG A 29 5.90 5.50 -1.87
CA ARG A 29 4.81 6.14 -1.10
C ARG A 29 4.85 5.76 0.38
N HIS A 30 5.24 4.53 0.71
CA HIS A 30 5.46 4.12 2.10
C HIS A 30 6.60 4.91 2.76
N VAL A 31 7.72 5.13 2.05
CA VAL A 31 8.82 5.99 2.55
C VAL A 31 8.28 7.37 2.91
N LEU A 32 7.49 7.99 2.03
CA LEU A 32 6.89 9.31 2.29
C LEU A 32 5.94 9.28 3.50
N MET A 33 5.07 8.27 3.56
CA MET A 33 4.06 8.12 4.61
C MET A 33 4.68 7.93 6.00
N MET A 34 5.75 7.14 6.08
CA MET A 34 6.36 6.69 7.34
C MET A 34 7.65 7.44 7.70
N ARG A 35 8.05 8.43 6.89
CA ARG A 35 9.21 9.29 7.17
C ARG A 35 9.16 9.83 8.60
N ASP A 36 10.27 9.70 9.32
CA ASP A 36 10.43 10.17 10.71
C ASP A 36 9.50 9.49 11.73
N LEU A 37 8.81 8.40 11.37
CA LEU A 37 7.90 7.64 12.25
C LEU A 37 8.37 6.22 12.56
N MET A 38 9.41 5.73 11.87
CA MET A 38 10.01 4.41 12.12
C MET A 38 11.48 4.40 11.68
N ASP A 39 12.16 3.29 11.97
CA ASP A 39 13.57 3.09 11.58
C ASP A 39 13.76 3.31 10.07
N PRO A 40 14.73 4.16 9.64
CA PRO A 40 15.03 4.41 8.24
C PRO A 40 15.28 3.14 7.41
N ALA A 41 15.87 2.10 7.98
CA ALA A 41 16.14 0.83 7.31
C ALA A 41 14.85 0.05 6.97
N GLY A 42 13.75 0.33 7.67
CA GLY A 42 12.44 -0.25 7.41
C GLY A 42 11.60 0.53 6.38
N LEU A 43 11.99 1.75 6.02
CA LEU A 43 11.19 2.60 5.14
C LEU A 43 11.12 2.03 3.73
N GLY A 44 9.91 1.65 3.32
CA GLY A 44 9.63 1.09 2.00
C GLY A 44 10.22 -0.31 1.82
N ALA A 45 10.79 -0.92 2.85
CA ALA A 45 11.29 -2.29 2.78
C ALA A 45 10.15 -3.28 3.08
N VAL A 46 10.08 -4.37 2.32
CA VAL A 46 9.27 -5.52 2.75
C VAL A 46 9.87 -6.04 4.05
N ARG A 47 9.04 -6.15 5.09
CA ARG A 47 9.46 -6.50 6.45
C ARG A 47 10.15 -7.85 6.51
N ARG A 48 11.03 -8.00 7.49
CA ARG A 48 11.71 -9.26 7.82
C ARG A 48 11.12 -9.93 9.05
N ASP A 49 10.58 -9.11 9.95
CA ASP A 49 10.06 -9.58 11.22
C ASP A 49 8.59 -10.00 11.11
N ASP A 50 8.21 -10.93 11.97
CA ASP A 50 6.81 -11.34 12.14
C ASP A 50 5.97 -10.18 12.70
N VAL A 51 4.73 -10.09 12.24
CA VAL A 51 3.73 -9.19 12.81
C VAL A 51 2.52 -9.98 13.28
N ARG A 52 1.84 -9.46 14.30
CA ARG A 52 0.61 -10.04 14.83
C ARG A 52 -0.48 -8.98 14.90
N ILE A 53 -1.71 -9.41 14.64
CA ILE A 53 -2.88 -8.55 14.75
C ILE A 53 -3.61 -8.86 16.04
N SER A 54 -3.42 -7.95 16.99
CA SER A 54 -4.04 -8.00 18.32
C SER A 54 -5.54 -8.25 18.22
N ALA A 55 -6.06 -9.03 19.17
CA ALA A 55 -7.46 -9.44 19.24
C ALA A 55 -7.97 -10.28 18.04
N THR A 56 -7.08 -10.84 17.22
CA THR A 56 -7.44 -11.77 16.15
C THR A 56 -6.52 -12.99 16.13
N GLY A 57 -7.00 -14.11 15.59
CA GLY A 57 -6.15 -15.28 15.27
C GLY A 57 -5.32 -15.10 14.00
N TYR A 58 -5.44 -13.96 13.31
CA TYR A 58 -4.80 -13.73 12.02
C TYR A 58 -3.29 -13.51 12.17
N ARG A 59 -2.54 -14.27 11.37
CA ARG A 59 -1.08 -14.21 11.29
C ARG A 59 -0.69 -14.00 9.82
N PRO A 60 -0.31 -12.77 9.44
CA PRO A 60 0.22 -12.50 8.11
C PRO A 60 1.44 -13.36 7.81
N SER A 61 1.67 -13.68 6.53
CA SER A 61 2.87 -14.42 6.10
C SER A 61 4.14 -13.72 6.59
N SER A 62 5.13 -14.48 7.06
CA SER A 62 6.45 -13.95 7.41
C SER A 62 7.48 -14.14 6.30
N ASP A 63 7.15 -14.90 5.25
CA ASP A 63 8.06 -15.08 4.12
C ASP A 63 8.13 -13.81 3.27
N ARG A 64 9.29 -13.16 3.30
CA ARG A 64 9.57 -11.91 2.59
C ARG A 64 9.42 -12.06 1.07
N VAL A 65 9.75 -13.22 0.51
CA VAL A 65 9.64 -13.45 -0.94
C VAL A 65 8.18 -13.51 -1.34
N THR A 66 7.38 -14.29 -0.62
CA THR A 66 5.92 -14.34 -0.80
C THR A 66 5.28 -12.96 -0.62
N LEU A 67 5.64 -12.20 0.42
CA LEU A 67 5.10 -10.86 0.65
C LEU A 67 5.41 -9.91 -0.51
N ALA A 68 6.64 -9.93 -1.02
CA ALA A 68 7.06 -9.08 -2.14
C ALA A 68 6.31 -9.44 -3.43
N SER A 69 6.22 -10.74 -3.75
CA SER A 69 5.49 -11.22 -4.94
C SER A 69 4.01 -10.87 -4.84
N ALA A 70 3.37 -11.18 -3.71
CA ALA A 70 1.95 -10.97 -3.51
C ALA A 70 1.56 -9.48 -3.54
N LEU A 71 2.46 -8.56 -3.15
CA LEU A 71 2.22 -7.13 -3.31
C LEU A 71 2.15 -6.75 -4.79
N GLY A 72 3.09 -7.23 -5.60
CA GLY A 72 3.09 -7.04 -7.05
C GLY A 72 1.85 -7.64 -7.71
N ASP A 73 1.52 -8.88 -7.37
CA ASP A 73 0.35 -9.59 -7.90
C ASP A 73 -0.97 -8.88 -7.56
N LEU A 74 -1.10 -8.38 -6.32
CA LEU A 74 -2.25 -7.61 -5.87
C LEU A 74 -2.45 -6.34 -6.71
N LEU A 75 -1.37 -5.57 -6.92
CA LEU A 75 -1.42 -4.33 -7.69
C LEU A 75 -1.70 -4.60 -9.17
N ALA A 76 -1.04 -5.59 -9.76
CA ALA A 76 -1.29 -6.01 -11.13
C ALA A 76 -2.72 -6.55 -11.33
N LYS A 77 -3.32 -7.18 -10.32
CA LYS A 77 -4.72 -7.59 -10.35
C LYS A 77 -5.64 -6.39 -10.28
N ALA A 78 -5.42 -5.46 -9.34
CA ALA A 78 -6.22 -4.26 -9.18
C ALA A 78 -6.23 -3.39 -10.44
N ALA A 79 -5.09 -3.27 -11.14
CA ALA A 79 -4.97 -2.56 -12.41
C ALA A 79 -5.85 -3.11 -13.54
N ARG A 80 -6.30 -4.37 -13.43
CA ARG A 80 -7.13 -5.07 -14.43
C ARG A 80 -8.61 -5.16 -14.04
N VAL A 81 -8.99 -4.67 -12.86
CA VAL A 81 -10.40 -4.66 -12.43
C VAL A 81 -11.10 -3.48 -13.09
N GLU A 82 -12.18 -3.76 -13.82
CA GLU A 82 -12.92 -2.74 -14.59
C GLU A 82 -13.64 -1.73 -13.68
N SER A 83 -14.25 -2.20 -12.60
CA SER A 83 -14.96 -1.33 -11.64
C SER A 83 -13.97 -0.63 -10.70
N PRO A 84 -13.89 0.72 -10.71
CA PRO A 84 -12.97 1.45 -9.83
C PRO A 84 -13.26 1.21 -8.34
N PHE A 85 -14.53 1.00 -7.98
CA PHE A 85 -14.92 0.71 -6.60
C PHE A 85 -14.46 -0.68 -6.15
N GLU A 86 -14.58 -1.69 -7.01
CA GLU A 86 -14.09 -3.04 -6.72
C GLU A 86 -12.56 -3.07 -6.62
N ALA A 87 -11.87 -2.38 -7.53
CA ALA A 87 -10.42 -2.22 -7.48
C ALA A 87 -9.98 -1.55 -6.18
N SER A 88 -10.71 -0.51 -5.75
CA SER A 88 -10.45 0.21 -4.50
C SER A 88 -10.64 -0.68 -3.27
N PHE A 89 -11.72 -1.46 -3.25
CA PHE A 89 -11.97 -2.42 -2.18
C PHE A 89 -10.90 -3.53 -2.13
N LEU A 90 -10.51 -4.06 -3.29
CA LEU A 90 -9.45 -5.06 -3.41
C LEU A 90 -8.13 -4.53 -2.84
N LEU A 91 -7.75 -3.30 -3.17
CA LEU A 91 -6.54 -2.66 -2.63
C LEU A 91 -6.63 -2.40 -1.13
N LEU A 92 -7.75 -1.85 -0.65
CA LEU A 92 -7.94 -1.55 0.77
C LEU A 92 -7.81 -2.82 1.63
N ALA A 93 -8.52 -3.88 1.24
CA ALA A 93 -8.51 -5.16 1.93
C ALA A 93 -7.16 -5.88 1.75
N GLY A 94 -6.67 -5.98 0.51
CA GLY A 94 -5.47 -6.72 0.17
C GLY A 94 -4.20 -6.16 0.79
N ILE A 95 -4.00 -4.84 0.75
CA ILE A 95 -2.81 -4.20 1.37
C ILE A 95 -2.85 -4.36 2.89
N SER A 96 -4.03 -4.16 3.50
CA SER A 96 -4.22 -4.30 4.95
C SER A 96 -4.06 -5.73 5.44
N TYR A 97 -4.44 -6.71 4.61
CA TYR A 97 -4.30 -8.13 4.86
C TYR A 97 -2.84 -8.58 4.71
N LEU A 98 -2.19 -8.23 3.60
CA LEU A 98 -0.84 -8.68 3.28
C LEU A 98 0.20 -8.24 4.30
N GLN A 99 0.11 -6.97 4.75
CA GLN A 99 1.05 -6.37 5.71
C GLN A 99 2.51 -6.55 5.28
N ALA A 100 2.83 -6.16 4.06
CA ALA A 100 4.17 -6.28 3.51
C ALA A 100 5.21 -5.39 4.24
N PHE A 101 4.77 -4.35 4.96
CA PHE A 101 5.63 -3.39 5.67
C PHE A 101 5.59 -3.60 7.18
N GLY A 102 6.62 -3.11 7.88
CA GLY A 102 6.74 -3.23 9.35
C GLY A 102 5.72 -2.40 10.13
N ASP A 103 5.24 -1.29 9.57
CA ASP A 103 4.14 -0.47 10.10
C ASP A 103 3.46 0.26 8.92
N GLY A 104 2.44 1.08 9.17
CA GLY A 104 1.84 1.96 8.18
C GLY A 104 0.82 1.29 7.27
N TYR A 105 0.67 -0.03 7.31
CA TYR A 105 -0.20 -0.81 6.41
C TYR A 105 -1.66 -0.32 6.35
N LYS A 106 -2.26 0.06 7.49
CA LYS A 106 -3.63 0.64 7.51
C LYS A 106 -3.71 1.99 6.79
N ARG A 107 -2.67 2.82 6.93
CA ARG A 107 -2.57 4.14 6.28
C ARG A 107 -2.30 3.97 4.78
N MET A 108 -1.41 3.05 4.42
CA MET A 108 -1.13 2.68 3.03
C MET A 108 -2.36 2.10 2.33
N GLY A 109 -3.09 1.18 2.97
CA GLY A 109 -4.31 0.61 2.41
C GLY A 109 -5.34 1.69 2.07
N ARG A 110 -5.58 2.63 2.99
CA ARG A 110 -6.49 3.77 2.76
C ARG A 110 -5.98 4.78 1.73
N LEU A 111 -4.67 4.96 1.62
CA LEU A 111 -4.08 5.87 0.62
C LEU A 111 -4.26 5.27 -0.78
N ILE A 112 -3.75 4.05 -0.98
CA ILE A 112 -3.68 3.40 -2.28
C ILE A 112 -5.06 3.00 -2.78
N SER A 113 -6.04 2.75 -1.91
CA SER A 113 -7.42 2.49 -2.34
C SER A 113 -8.10 3.65 -3.05
N ASN A 114 -7.57 4.88 -2.99
CA ASN A 114 -8.12 5.99 -3.78
C ASN A 114 -7.60 6.00 -5.22
N GLU A 115 -6.53 5.24 -5.52
CA GLU A 115 -5.90 5.24 -6.83
C GLU A 115 -6.89 4.95 -7.97
N PRO A 116 -7.73 3.90 -7.90
CA PRO A 116 -8.62 3.58 -9.01
C PRO A 116 -9.71 4.63 -9.21
N GLN A 117 -10.26 5.16 -8.11
CA GLN A 117 -11.30 6.19 -8.14
C GLN A 117 -10.77 7.51 -8.70
N LEU A 118 -9.61 7.98 -8.24
CA LEU A 118 -8.99 9.21 -8.73
C LEU A 118 -8.68 9.15 -10.24
N ARG A 119 -8.17 8.01 -10.72
CA ARG A 119 -7.91 7.77 -12.15
C ARG A 119 -9.18 7.78 -12.99
N ALA A 120 -10.30 7.34 -12.42
CA ALA A 120 -11.61 7.39 -13.04
C ALA A 120 -12.33 8.74 -12.85
N SER A 121 -11.67 9.75 -12.25
CA SER A 121 -12.28 11.03 -11.87
C SER A 121 -13.52 10.88 -10.99
N LEU A 122 -13.49 9.89 -10.10
CA LEU A 122 -14.53 9.62 -9.11
C LEU A 122 -14.14 10.17 -7.73
N PRO A 123 -15.14 10.41 -6.85
CA PRO A 123 -14.91 10.87 -5.48
C PRO A 123 -14.00 9.97 -4.64
#